data_AF-A0A7G2IJB6-F1
#
_entry.id   AF-A0A7G2IJB6-F1
#
_cell.length_a   1.000
_cell.length_b   1.000
_cell.length_c   1.000
_cell.angle_alpha   90.00
_cell.angle_beta   90.00
_cell.angle_gamma   90.00
#
_symmetry.space_group_name_H-M   'P 1'
#
loop_
_entity.id
_entity.type
_entity.pdbx_description
1 polymer ?
#
loop_
_entity_poly.entity_id
_entity_poly.type
_entity_poly.pdbx_seq_one_letter_code
_entity_poly.pdbx_strand_id
1 'polypeptide(L)'
;MLPNSKQNFTPVVRGIAQSNALVTIEQNGFVIYQKEVSPGPFAIDDLQLAGGGADLDVSVKEADGSIRHYLVPYSSVPNMLQAGVAKYDLAAGRSDIAGASNQSDFMQGSYFYGLNNLLTVYGGSMLSDNYYSFVLGTGWNTPIGAVSVDATRSHSEQDNGVF
;
A
#
# COMPACT_ATOMS: atom_id res chain seq x y z
N MET A 1 -15.86 -8.57 12.30
CA MET A 1 -14.41 -8.47 12.03
C MET A 1 -14.09 -9.45 10.90
N LEU A 2 -13.55 -8.97 9.78
CA LEU A 2 -13.08 -9.86 8.71
C LEU A 2 -11.62 -10.27 8.96
N PRO A 3 -11.15 -11.43 8.45
CA PRO A 3 -9.75 -11.82 8.53
C PRO A 3 -8.84 -10.81 7.81
N ASN A 4 -7.68 -10.47 8.38
CA ASN A 4 -6.74 -9.46 7.84
C ASN A 4 -6.32 -9.71 6.38
N SER A 5 -6.26 -10.98 5.95
CA SER A 5 -5.97 -11.37 4.56
C SER A 5 -7.07 -11.03 3.54
N LYS A 6 -8.26 -10.62 4.01
CA LYS A 6 -9.39 -10.19 3.17
C LYS A 6 -9.73 -8.70 3.31
N GLN A 7 -8.98 -7.96 4.12
CA GLN A 7 -9.24 -6.53 4.36
C GLN A 7 -8.55 -5.63 3.34
N ASN A 8 -7.46 -6.09 2.72
CA ASN A 8 -6.72 -5.37 1.68
C ASN A 8 -6.66 -6.21 0.39
N PHE A 9 -6.53 -5.56 -0.77
CA PHE A 9 -6.30 -6.25 -2.05
C PHE A 9 -4.90 -6.87 -2.05
N THR A 10 -4.81 -8.19 -2.05
CA THR A 10 -3.54 -8.92 -2.14
C THR A 10 -3.37 -9.48 -3.57
N PRO A 11 -2.30 -9.11 -4.30
CA PRO A 11 -2.03 -9.67 -5.61
C PRO A 11 -1.60 -11.13 -5.47
N VAL A 12 -1.98 -11.95 -6.45
CA VAL A 12 -1.55 -13.36 -6.50
C VAL A 12 -0.25 -13.44 -7.29
N VAL A 13 0.84 -13.85 -6.64
CA VAL A 13 2.13 -14.10 -7.30
C VAL A 13 2.10 -15.50 -7.90
N ARG A 14 2.25 -15.59 -9.23
CA ARG A 14 2.27 -16.86 -9.96
C ARG A 14 3.60 -17.06 -10.65
N GLY A 15 4.11 -18.29 -10.60
CA GLY A 15 5.34 -18.66 -11.27
C GLY A 15 5.41 -20.15 -11.54
N ILE A 16 6.50 -20.58 -12.19
CA ILE A 16 6.81 -21.99 -12.40
C ILE A 16 8.21 -22.23 -11.85
N ALA A 17 8.32 -23.12 -10.87
CA ALA A 17 9.58 -23.62 -10.36
C ALA A 17 10.03 -24.83 -11.20
N GLN A 18 11.28 -24.86 -11.63
CA GLN A 18 11.84 -25.97 -12.40
C GLN A 18 12.30 -27.12 -11.49
N SER A 19 12.58 -26.82 -10.23
CA SER A 19 13.02 -27.75 -9.19
C SER A 19 12.39 -27.40 -7.84
N ASN A 20 12.88 -28.00 -6.74
CA ASN A 20 12.55 -27.50 -5.41
C ASN A 20 13.20 -26.12 -5.25
N ALA A 21 12.38 -25.08 -5.23
CA ALA A 21 12.85 -23.70 -5.25
C ALA A 21 12.45 -22.96 -3.98
N LEU A 22 13.32 -22.05 -3.55
CA LEU A 22 13.00 -21.08 -2.51
C LEU A 22 12.48 -19.81 -3.18
N VAL A 23 11.21 -19.47 -2.90
CA VAL A 23 10.58 -18.23 -3.37
C VAL A 23 10.68 -17.20 -2.26
N THR A 24 11.36 -16.09 -2.54
CA THR A 24 11.46 -14.92 -1.68
C THR A 24 10.76 -13.76 -2.35
N ILE A 25 9.91 -13.05 -1.62
CA ILE A 25 9.18 -11.87 -2.10
C ILE A 25 9.58 -10.70 -1.22
N GLU A 26 10.07 -9.65 -1.86
CA GLU A 26 10.52 -8.43 -1.23
C GLU A 26 9.64 -7.25 -1.67
N GLN A 27 9.43 -6.31 -0.75
CA GLN A 27 8.71 -5.07 -1.01
C GLN A 27 9.49 -3.93 -0.34
N ASN A 28 9.86 -2.89 -1.10
CA ASN A 28 10.73 -1.79 -0.62
C ASN A 28 12.04 -2.26 0.02
N GLY A 29 12.62 -3.36 -0.47
CA GLY A 29 13.87 -3.94 0.07
C GLY A 29 13.72 -4.73 1.37
N PHE A 30 12.49 -4.99 1.82
CA PHE A 30 12.21 -5.87 2.97
C PHE A 30 11.57 -7.18 2.51
N VAL A 31 12.03 -8.32 3.03
CA VAL A 31 11.42 -9.63 2.79
C VAL A 31 10.07 -9.69 3.49
N ILE A 32 8.99 -9.78 2.71
CA ILE A 32 7.61 -9.88 3.22
C ILE A 32 7.08 -11.31 3.19
N TYR A 33 7.67 -12.18 2.36
CA TYR A 33 7.27 -13.58 2.27
C TYR A 33 8.44 -14.44 1.81
N GLN A 34 8.58 -15.63 2.40
CA GLN A 34 9.59 -16.60 1.99
C GLN A 34 9.05 -18.03 2.20
N LYS A 35 9.08 -18.84 1.14
CA LYS A 35 8.56 -20.23 1.18
C LYS A 35 9.24 -21.14 0.17
N GLU A 36 9.46 -22.39 0.55
CA GLU A 36 9.90 -23.44 -0.36
C GLU A 36 8.71 -24.01 -1.14
N VAL A 37 8.87 -24.13 -2.46
CA VAL A 37 7.86 -24.67 -3.37
C VAL A 37 8.41 -25.89 -4.11
N SER A 38 7.54 -26.88 -4.33
CA SER A 38 7.86 -28.06 -5.13
C SER A 38 7.97 -27.73 -6.63
N PRO A 39 8.60 -28.59 -7.45
CA PRO A 39 8.72 -28.37 -8.88
C PRO A 39 7.32 -28.30 -9.53
N GLY A 40 7.12 -27.30 -10.38
CA GLY A 40 5.87 -27.07 -11.08
C GLY A 40 5.29 -25.67 -10.89
N PRO A 41 4.06 -25.44 -11.37
CA PRO A 41 3.37 -24.16 -11.20
C PRO A 41 3.01 -23.93 -9.73
N PHE A 42 3.29 -22.72 -9.24
CA PHE A 42 2.91 -22.28 -7.91
C PHE A 42 2.10 -20.98 -7.97
N ALA A 43 1.26 -20.78 -6.95
CA ALA A 43 0.53 -19.54 -6.72
C ALA A 43 0.60 -19.21 -5.23
N ILE A 44 0.98 -17.98 -4.92
CA ILE A 44 1.02 -17.43 -3.56
C ILE A 44 -0.03 -16.34 -3.49
N ASP A 45 -1.08 -16.57 -2.70
CA ASP A 45 -2.26 -15.70 -2.56
C ASP A 45 -2.44 -15.17 -1.12
N ASP A 46 -1.53 -15.51 -0.21
CA ASP A 46 -1.58 -15.20 1.23
C ASP A 46 -0.57 -14.13 1.67
N LEU A 47 -0.13 -13.25 0.77
CA LEU A 47 0.83 -12.20 1.09
C LEU A 47 0.28 -11.19 2.09
N GLN A 48 1.01 -10.99 3.19
CA GLN A 48 0.82 -9.85 4.08
C GLN A 48 1.68 -8.70 3.58
N LEU A 49 1.06 -7.77 2.87
CA LEU A 49 1.74 -6.58 2.36
C LEU A 49 1.92 -5.56 3.48
N ALA A 50 3.11 -4.98 3.58
CA ALA A 50 3.46 -3.99 4.60
C ALA A 50 2.80 -2.61 4.33
N GLY A 51 2.20 -2.41 3.16
CA GLY A 51 1.53 -1.18 2.78
C GLY A 51 1.25 -1.13 1.27
N GLY A 52 0.47 -0.13 0.84
CA GLY A 52 0.21 0.13 -0.59
C GLY A 52 1.40 0.81 -1.27
N GLY A 53 1.63 0.53 -2.56
CA GLY A 53 2.40 1.41 -3.44
C GLY A 53 3.84 1.02 -3.81
N ALA A 54 4.30 -0.20 -3.54
CA ALA A 54 5.61 -0.67 -4.00
C ALA A 54 5.52 -2.04 -4.68
N ASP A 55 6.19 -2.17 -5.82
CA ASP A 55 6.29 -3.41 -6.58
C ASP A 55 6.87 -4.54 -5.74
N LEU A 56 6.44 -5.76 -6.07
CA LEU A 56 6.93 -6.98 -5.43
C LEU A 56 8.11 -7.50 -6.23
N ASP A 57 9.29 -7.51 -5.64
CA ASP A 57 10.45 -8.19 -6.22
C ASP A 57 10.36 -9.67 -5.84
N VAL A 58 10.22 -10.53 -6.84
CA VAL A 58 10.10 -11.98 -6.65
C VAL A 58 11.38 -12.64 -7.10
N SER A 59 12.03 -13.30 -6.15
CA SER A 59 13.25 -14.08 -6.34
C SER A 59 12.93 -15.56 -6.20
N VAL A 60 13.18 -16.34 -7.24
CA VAL A 60 13.03 -17.81 -7.24
C VAL A 60 14.41 -18.42 -7.35
N LYS A 61 14.91 -18.99 -6.25
CA LYS A 61 16.19 -19.70 -6.20
C LYS A 61 15.96 -21.19 -6.35
N GLU A 62 16.41 -21.75 -7.46
CA GLU A 62 16.29 -23.17 -7.80
C GLU A 62 17.37 -24.01 -7.07
N ALA A 63 17.18 -25.33 -7.02
CA ALA A 63 18.10 -26.26 -6.36
C ALA A 63 19.50 -26.31 -6.99
N ASP A 64 19.63 -25.92 -8.28
CA ASP A 64 20.90 -25.80 -8.99
C ASP A 64 21.65 -24.48 -8.68
N GLY A 65 21.06 -23.63 -7.83
CA GLY A 65 21.60 -22.33 -7.46
C GLY A 65 21.27 -21.21 -8.45
N SER A 66 20.58 -21.50 -9.56
CA SER A 66 20.09 -20.47 -10.46
C SER A 66 19.01 -19.62 -9.77
N ILE A 67 19.07 -18.31 -9.97
CA ILE A 67 18.12 -17.36 -9.38
C ILE A 67 17.40 -16.64 -10.51
N ARG A 68 16.08 -16.68 -10.47
CA ARG A 68 15.21 -15.90 -11.35
C ARG A 68 14.59 -14.77 -10.58
N HIS A 69 14.84 -13.56 -11.05
CA HIS A 69 14.21 -12.36 -10.54
C HIS A 69 13.15 -11.88 -11.52
N TYR A 70 11.97 -11.57 -11.01
CA TYR A 70 10.95 -10.87 -11.77
C TYR A 70 10.14 -9.96 -10.86
N LEU A 71 9.78 -8.81 -11.40
CA LEU A 71 8.94 -7.84 -10.70
C LEU A 71 7.48 -8.16 -10.98
N VAL A 72 6.70 -8.30 -9.92
CA VAL A 72 5.23 -8.29 -10.00
C VAL A 72 4.78 -6.87 -9.69
N PRO A 73 4.36 -6.10 -10.70
CA PRO A 73 3.94 -4.73 -10.48
C PRO A 73 2.76 -4.71 -9.51
N TYR A 74 2.93 -4.07 -8.36
CA TYR A 74 1.89 -3.90 -7.36
C TYR A 74 1.40 -2.47 -7.41
N SER A 75 0.59 -2.23 -8.43
CA SER A 75 -0.29 -1.09 -8.49
C SER A 75 -1.57 -1.45 -7.73
N SER A 76 -1.60 -1.22 -6.42
CA SER A 76 -2.89 -1.02 -5.77
C SER A 76 -3.46 0.27 -6.35
N VAL A 77 -4.54 0.20 -7.15
CA VAL A 77 -5.33 1.42 -7.40
C VAL A 77 -5.83 1.84 -6.03
N PRO A 78 -5.31 2.92 -5.42
CA PRO A 78 -5.05 2.86 -3.98
C PRO A 78 -6.31 2.83 -3.11
N ASN A 79 -7.48 3.13 -3.68
CA ASN A 79 -8.58 3.66 -2.91
C ASN A 79 -9.96 3.14 -3.33
N MET A 80 -10.07 1.93 -3.91
CA MET A 80 -11.39 1.33 -4.18
C MET A 80 -11.83 0.35 -3.09
N LEU A 81 -13.08 0.51 -2.64
CA LEU A 81 -13.73 -0.37 -1.67
C LEU A 81 -14.91 -1.09 -2.34
N GLN A 82 -15.30 -2.24 -1.79
CA GLN A 82 -16.56 -2.88 -2.18
C GLN A 82 -17.76 -1.97 -1.84
N ALA A 83 -18.85 -2.09 -2.61
CA ALA A 83 -20.07 -1.34 -2.36
C ALA A 83 -20.55 -1.52 -0.90
N GLY A 84 -20.86 -0.41 -0.24
CA GLY A 84 -21.34 -0.40 1.14
C GLY A 84 -20.26 -0.57 2.20
N VAL A 85 -18.99 -0.75 1.81
CA VAL A 85 -17.87 -0.81 2.76
C VAL A 85 -17.33 0.59 3.02
N ALA A 86 -17.22 0.94 4.30
CA ALA A 86 -16.55 2.14 4.77
C ALA A 86 -15.24 1.75 5.46
N LYS A 87 -14.16 2.47 5.16
CA LYS A 87 -12.89 2.38 5.88
C LYS A 87 -12.57 3.75 6.44
N TYR A 88 -12.23 3.80 7.71
CA TYR A 88 -11.82 5.02 8.39
C TYR A 88 -10.52 4.77 9.14
N ASP A 89 -9.67 5.78 9.16
CA ASP A 89 -8.42 5.78 9.90
C ASP A 89 -8.29 7.11 10.63
N LEU A 90 -7.98 7.06 11.92
CA LEU A 90 -7.77 8.23 12.76
C LEU A 90 -6.48 8.00 13.54
N ALA A 91 -5.55 8.93 13.46
CA ALA A 91 -4.32 8.90 14.22
C ALA A 91 -4.03 10.29 14.79
N ALA A 92 -3.55 10.32 16.03
CA ALA A 92 -3.09 11.54 16.68
C ALA A 92 -1.87 11.21 17.53
N GLY A 93 -0.90 12.10 17.55
CA GLY A 93 0.35 11.88 18.28
C GLY A 93 1.34 12.99 18.05
N ARG A 94 2.55 12.78 18.54
CA ARG A 94 3.66 13.70 18.32
C ARG A 94 4.58 13.13 17.24
N SER A 95 4.96 13.97 16.29
CA SER A 95 5.86 13.59 15.21
C SER A 95 7.26 13.37 15.78
N ASP A 96 7.75 12.12 15.73
CA ASP A 96 9.11 11.78 16.15
C ASP A 96 10.00 11.58 14.91
N ILE A 97 10.57 12.69 14.40
CA ILE A 97 11.46 12.69 13.24
C ILE A 97 12.89 12.84 13.74
N ALA A 98 13.70 11.80 13.57
CA ALA A 98 15.12 11.84 13.91
C ALA A 98 15.84 12.94 13.12
N GLY A 99 16.28 13.99 13.82
CA GLY A 99 16.99 15.13 13.23
C GLY A 99 16.16 16.39 13.02
N ALA A 100 14.85 16.38 13.31
CA ALA A 100 14.05 17.60 13.36
C ALA A 100 14.25 18.31 14.71
N SER A 101 14.52 19.62 14.68
CA SER A 101 14.75 20.42 15.90
C SER A 101 13.47 20.62 16.73
N ASN A 102 12.30 20.52 16.10
CA ASN A 102 11.00 20.59 16.75
C ASN A 102 10.15 19.39 16.35
N GLN A 103 9.64 18.69 17.36
CA GLN A 103 8.58 17.70 17.23
C GLN A 103 7.24 18.45 17.30
N SER A 104 6.39 18.28 16.28
CA SER A 104 5.04 18.88 16.26
C SER A 104 3.98 17.85 16.59
N ASP A 105 2.95 18.30 17.30
CA ASP A 105 1.76 17.49 17.51
C ASP A 105 0.95 17.44 16.21
N PHE A 106 0.49 16.24 15.84
CA PHE A 106 -0.30 16.04 14.63
C PHE A 106 -1.56 15.24 14.92
N MET A 107 -2.57 15.51 14.11
CA MET A 107 -3.81 14.75 14.02
C MET A 107 -4.13 14.52 12.55
N GLN A 108 -4.34 13.27 12.16
CA GLN A 108 -4.78 12.91 10.83
C GLN A 108 -6.04 12.06 10.88
N GLY A 109 -6.87 12.22 9.86
CA GLY A 109 -8.04 11.40 9.65
C GLY A 109 -8.25 11.14 8.17
N SER A 110 -8.65 9.92 7.84
CA SER A 110 -9.07 9.57 6.48
C SER A 110 -10.34 8.73 6.50
N TYR A 111 -11.15 8.89 5.47
CA TYR A 111 -12.41 8.23 5.30
C TYR A 111 -12.60 7.82 3.85
N PHE A 112 -12.94 6.56 3.63
CA PHE A 112 -13.18 5.94 2.34
C PHE A 112 -14.55 5.29 2.36
N TYR A 113 -15.29 5.45 1.26
CA TYR A 113 -16.62 4.88 1.13
C TYR A 113 -16.88 4.37 -0.28
N GLY A 114 -17.13 3.06 -0.40
CA GLY A 114 -17.56 2.43 -1.63
C GLY A 114 -19.04 2.71 -1.88
N LEU A 115 -19.36 3.71 -2.71
CA LEU A 115 -20.75 4.03 -3.04
C LEU A 115 -21.41 2.86 -3.80
N ASN A 116 -20.68 2.24 -4.72
CA ASN A 116 -21.11 1.07 -5.47
C ASN A 116 -19.88 0.28 -5.99
N ASN A 117 -20.09 -0.81 -6.74
CA ASN A 117 -19.00 -1.63 -7.30
C ASN A 117 -18.18 -0.91 -8.39
N LEU A 118 -18.59 0.30 -8.79
CA LEU A 118 -17.97 1.11 -9.83
C LEU A 118 -17.32 2.39 -9.29
N LEU A 119 -17.67 2.86 -8.11
CA LEU A 119 -17.31 4.18 -7.59
C LEU A 119 -17.03 4.10 -6.11
N THR A 120 -15.82 4.51 -5.75
CA THR A 120 -15.41 4.77 -4.37
C THR A 120 -15.05 6.24 -4.23
N VAL A 121 -15.46 6.87 -3.13
CA VAL A 121 -15.08 8.23 -2.79
C VAL A 121 -14.24 8.19 -1.52
N TYR A 122 -13.26 9.07 -1.42
CA TYR A 122 -12.44 9.17 -0.23
C TYR A 122 -11.98 10.58 0.03
N GLY A 123 -11.64 10.83 1.28
CA GLY A 123 -11.10 12.09 1.72
C GLY A 123 -10.27 11.93 2.98
N GLY A 124 -9.43 12.90 3.23
CA GLY A 124 -8.61 12.92 4.43
C GLY A 124 -8.15 14.32 4.77
N SER A 125 -7.72 14.50 6.00
CA SER A 125 -7.16 15.73 6.50
C SER A 125 -6.02 15.43 7.45
N MET A 126 -5.00 16.26 7.42
CA MET A 126 -3.92 16.26 8.40
C MET A 126 -3.80 17.66 8.98
N LEU A 127 -3.67 17.74 10.29
CA LEU A 127 -3.53 18.96 11.08
C LEU A 127 -2.29 18.81 11.94
N SER A 128 -1.47 19.83 11.99
CA SER A 128 -0.26 19.93 12.80
C SER A 128 -0.02 21.41 13.12
N ASP A 129 0.85 21.70 14.10
CA ASP A 129 1.07 23.06 14.64
C ASP A 129 1.30 24.12 13.55
N ASN A 130 1.97 23.77 12.46
CA ASN A 130 2.33 24.67 11.36
C ASN A 130 1.94 24.12 9.97
N TYR A 131 1.14 23.06 9.92
CA TYR A 131 0.81 22.39 8.67
C TYR A 131 -0.63 21.87 8.71
N TYR A 132 -1.41 22.25 7.70
CA TYR A 132 -2.68 21.59 7.44
C TYR A 132 -2.77 21.11 6.00
N SER A 133 -3.34 19.93 5.79
CA SER A 133 -3.64 19.41 4.47
C SER A 133 -5.02 18.78 4.43
N PHE A 134 -5.60 18.80 3.24
CA PHE A 134 -6.88 18.20 2.95
C PHE A 134 -6.83 17.56 1.56
N VAL A 135 -7.30 16.33 1.47
CA VAL A 135 -7.36 15.54 0.25
C VAL A 135 -8.78 15.08 -0.01
N LEU A 136 -9.19 15.13 -1.28
CA LEU A 136 -10.40 14.50 -1.78
C LEU A 136 -10.08 13.72 -3.04
N GLY A 137 -10.66 12.54 -3.16
CA GLY A 137 -10.45 11.68 -4.30
C GLY A 137 -11.62 10.77 -4.62
N THR A 138 -11.60 10.25 -5.84
CA THR A 138 -12.57 9.27 -6.34
C THR A 138 -11.86 8.18 -7.11
N GLY A 139 -12.32 6.94 -6.94
CA GLY A 139 -11.82 5.75 -7.65
C GLY A 139 -12.96 5.13 -8.45
N TRP A 140 -12.74 4.92 -9.74
CA TRP A 140 -13.70 4.41 -10.71
C TRP A 140 -13.25 3.05 -11.23
N ASN A 141 -14.11 2.04 -11.13
CA ASN A 141 -13.91 0.72 -11.68
C ASN A 141 -14.64 0.63 -13.03
N THR A 142 -13.90 0.61 -14.13
CA THR A 142 -14.43 0.49 -15.49
C THR A 142 -14.18 -0.91 -16.04
N PRO A 143 -14.91 -1.36 -17.08
CA PRO A 143 -14.68 -2.67 -17.70
C PRO A 143 -13.26 -2.87 -18.26
N ILE A 144 -12.54 -1.78 -18.54
CA ILE A 144 -11.18 -1.79 -19.09
C ILE A 144 -10.10 -1.61 -18.01
N GLY A 145 -10.48 -1.43 -16.74
CA GLY A 145 -9.56 -1.23 -15.62
C GLY A 145 -10.07 -0.23 -14.59
N ALA A 146 -9.32 -0.06 -13.52
CA ALA A 146 -9.64 0.88 -12.46
C ALA A 146 -8.76 2.13 -12.55
N VAL A 147 -9.36 3.30 -12.33
CA VAL A 147 -8.69 4.60 -12.38
C VAL A 147 -9.09 5.39 -11.16
N SER A 148 -8.15 6.05 -10.50
CA SER A 148 -8.43 6.97 -9.40
C SER A 148 -7.83 8.34 -9.66
N VAL A 149 -8.51 9.37 -9.17
CA VAL A 149 -8.05 10.76 -9.23
C VAL A 149 -8.31 11.39 -7.87
N ASP A 150 -7.29 12.04 -7.32
CA ASP A 150 -7.40 12.87 -6.13
C ASP A 150 -6.70 14.22 -6.29
N ALA A 151 -7.14 15.15 -5.45
CA ALA A 151 -6.56 16.46 -5.30
C ALA A 151 -6.27 16.70 -3.82
N THR A 152 -5.02 17.02 -3.53
CA THR A 152 -4.56 17.39 -2.18
C THR A 152 -4.20 18.86 -2.15
N ARG A 153 -4.72 19.60 -1.18
CA ARG A 153 -4.32 20.97 -0.88
C ARG A 153 -3.68 21.00 0.50
N SER A 154 -2.47 21.54 0.56
CA SER A 154 -1.75 21.76 1.81
C SER A 154 -1.35 23.21 1.97
N HIS A 155 -1.27 23.65 3.22
CA HIS A 155 -0.69 24.91 3.61
C HIS A 155 0.29 24.66 4.76
N SER A 156 1.48 25.24 4.65
CA SER A 156 2.52 25.18 5.65
C SER A 156 2.95 26.59 5.97
N GLU A 157 3.05 26.92 7.24
CA GLU A 157 3.57 28.21 7.69
C GLU A 157 4.95 27.96 8.28
N GLN A 158 5.99 28.27 7.49
CA GLN A 158 7.37 28.11 7.88
C GLN A 158 7.87 29.44 8.43
N ASP A 159 8.23 29.46 9.72
CA ASP A 159 8.80 30.66 10.33
C ASP A 159 10.11 30.99 9.61
N ASN A 160 10.12 32.11 8.90
CA ASN A 160 11.28 32.57 8.14
C ASN A 160 12.37 32.95 9.14
N GLY A 161 13.28 32.00 9.41
CA GLY A 161 14.44 32.22 10.23
C GLY A 161 15.17 33.50 9.82
N VAL A 162 15.26 34.44 10.74
CA VAL A 162 16.13 35.61 10.62
C VAL A 162 17.56 35.10 10.70
N PHE A 163 18.36 35.38 9.66
CA PHE A 163 19.79 35.08 9.59
C PHE A 163 20.59 35.83 10.67
#